data_AF-A0A5J4KIE9-F1
#
_entry.id   AF-A0A5J4KIE9-F1
#
_cell.length_a   1.000
_cell.length_b   1.000
_cell.length_c   1.000
_cell.angle_alpha   90.00
_cell.angle_beta   90.00
_cell.angle_gamma   90.00
#
_symmetry.space_group_name_H-M   'P 1'
#
loop_
_entity.id
_entity.type
_entity.pdbx_description
1 polymer ?
#
loop_
_entity_poly.entity_id
_entity_poly.type
_entity_poly.pdbx_seq_one_letter_code
_entity_poly.pdbx_strand_id
1 'polypeptide(L)'
;MLGRLKSNRCFYRAAPPPTGKKGCPRKDGDKLQPKDPATHQDPDGVWKGTDEKERPVEVTWWKHMHVKQARYLDVTVLRVVRPHATNKERDPRVSWFVWIGDQEADVTQIALGYVLRFGQEHGYRFDKQCLLWEQPRLRTPEQFERWSHIVAIAHNHLVLARDVVEAERRPWESKQRKPTPQQVRRGMHKLLARLGTPARPPQPRGKSKGRMKGAKVGKAPRFPIIRKKPKLPQIVPS
;
A
#
# COMPACT_ATOMS: atom_id res chain seq x y z
N MET A 1 3.25 -3.86 9.62
CA MET A 1 2.18 -3.21 8.82
C MET A 1 1.64 -2.01 9.58
N LEU A 2 1.61 -0.83 8.96
CA LEU A 2 1.00 0.38 9.53
C LEU A 2 -0.36 0.64 8.85
N GLY A 3 -1.43 0.77 9.65
CA GLY A 3 -2.78 1.03 9.18
C GLY A 3 -3.38 2.28 9.82
N ARG A 4 -4.22 3.02 9.08
CA ARG A 4 -4.95 4.16 9.63
C ARG A 4 -6.15 3.69 10.44
N LEU A 5 -6.33 4.28 11.62
CA LEU A 5 -7.31 3.88 12.60
C LEU A 5 -8.49 4.86 12.64
N LYS A 6 -9.72 4.33 12.65
CA LYS A 6 -10.93 5.11 12.93
C LYS A 6 -11.04 5.43 14.41
N SER A 7 -11.52 6.62 14.72
CA SER A 7 -11.53 7.11 16.10
C SER A 7 -12.45 6.36 17.06
N ASN A 8 -13.42 5.59 16.53
CA ASN A 8 -14.39 4.84 17.32
C ASN A 8 -13.92 3.46 17.80
N ARG A 9 -12.71 3.01 17.44
CA ARG A 9 -12.16 1.72 17.86
C ARG A 9 -11.72 1.75 19.34
N CYS A 10 -11.68 0.59 19.98
CA CYS A 10 -11.23 0.43 21.37
C CYS A 10 -10.11 -0.61 21.39
N PHE A 11 -9.05 -0.28 22.10
CA PHE A 11 -7.91 -1.15 22.37
C PHE A 11 -7.78 -1.33 23.87
N TYR A 12 -7.16 -2.42 24.28
CA TYR A 12 -7.01 -2.76 25.69
C TYR A 12 -5.59 -3.23 25.93
N ARG A 13 -5.03 -2.89 27.10
CA ARG A 13 -3.80 -3.53 27.60
C ARG A 13 -4.09 -4.99 28.00
N ALA A 14 -3.02 -5.76 28.18
CA ALA A 14 -3.08 -7.10 28.76
C ALA A 14 -3.91 -7.13 30.06
N ALA A 15 -4.52 -8.28 30.33
CA ALA A 15 -5.33 -8.45 31.53
C ALA A 15 -4.47 -8.25 32.80
N PRO A 16 -4.98 -7.54 33.83
CA PRO A 16 -4.28 -7.43 35.10
C PRO A 16 -4.25 -8.79 35.81
N PRO A 17 -3.35 -8.98 36.81
CA PRO A 17 -3.29 -10.20 37.60
C PRO A 17 -4.65 -10.58 38.22
N PRO A 18 -4.96 -11.88 38.34
CA PRO A 18 -6.20 -12.33 38.97
C PRO A 18 -6.30 -11.84 40.42
N THR A 19 -7.49 -11.41 40.83
CA THR A 19 -7.74 -10.89 42.18
C THR A 19 -8.00 -11.98 43.23
N GLY A 20 -8.02 -13.26 42.83
CA GLY A 20 -8.34 -14.40 43.70
C GLY A 20 -9.81 -14.53 44.12
N LYS A 21 -10.69 -13.61 43.70
CA LYS A 21 -12.13 -13.65 44.00
C LYS A 21 -12.86 -14.65 43.10
N LYS A 22 -13.94 -15.27 43.63
CA LYS A 22 -14.84 -16.13 42.84
C LYS A 22 -15.46 -15.33 41.68
N GLY A 23 -15.34 -15.85 40.45
CA GLY A 23 -15.92 -15.26 39.24
C GLY A 23 -15.03 -15.43 38.01
N CYS A 24 -15.50 -14.96 36.85
CA CYS A 24 -14.69 -14.93 35.63
C CYS A 24 -13.61 -13.83 35.75
N PRO A 25 -12.31 -14.16 35.61
CA PRO A 25 -11.25 -13.16 35.66
C PRO A 25 -11.40 -12.09 34.58
N ARG A 26 -10.88 -10.88 34.86
CA ARG A 26 -10.80 -9.83 33.83
C ARG A 26 -9.94 -10.33 32.68
N LYS A 27 -10.44 -10.17 31.45
CA LYS A 27 -9.76 -10.58 30.22
C LYS A 27 -9.04 -9.45 29.50
N ASP A 28 -9.29 -8.21 29.93
CA ASP A 28 -8.81 -6.98 29.30
C ASP A 28 -8.45 -5.97 30.40
N GLY A 29 -7.29 -5.32 30.22
CA GLY A 29 -6.80 -4.25 31.09
C GLY A 29 -7.37 -2.90 30.72
N ASP A 30 -6.55 -1.87 30.88
CA ASP A 30 -6.96 -0.48 30.65
C ASP A 30 -7.27 -0.23 29.18
N LYS A 31 -8.30 0.59 28.98
CA LYS A 31 -8.89 0.87 27.68
C LYS A 31 -8.21 2.10 27.08
N LEU A 32 -7.90 2.02 25.78
CA LEU A 32 -7.55 3.16 24.93
C LEU A 32 -8.61 3.32 23.84
N GLN A 33 -9.22 4.49 23.75
CA GLN A 33 -10.19 4.84 22.72
C GLN A 33 -9.84 6.20 22.10
N PRO A 34 -9.47 6.26 20.81
CA PRO A 34 -9.02 7.48 20.16
C PRO A 34 -9.95 8.70 20.26
N LYS A 35 -11.27 8.48 20.27
CA LYS A 35 -12.28 9.55 20.41
C LYS A 35 -12.51 10.04 21.84
N ASP A 36 -11.92 9.38 22.84
CA ASP A 36 -12.13 9.64 24.26
C ASP A 36 -10.79 9.98 24.94
N PRO A 37 -10.46 11.28 25.10
CA PRO A 37 -9.19 11.70 25.70
C PRO A 37 -8.95 11.20 27.12
N ALA A 38 -10.00 10.91 27.89
CA ALA A 38 -9.86 10.37 29.25
C ALA A 38 -9.18 9.00 29.26
N THR A 39 -9.21 8.29 28.13
CA THR A 39 -8.58 6.97 27.96
C THR A 39 -7.13 7.02 27.46
N HIS A 40 -6.55 8.21 27.25
CA HIS A 40 -5.20 8.37 26.68
C HIS A 40 -4.11 8.45 27.76
N GLN A 41 -4.40 7.89 28.94
CA GLN A 41 -3.47 7.86 30.07
C GLN A 41 -2.33 6.87 29.79
N ASP A 42 -1.23 7.06 30.51
CA ASP A 42 -0.05 6.18 30.55
C ASP A 42 0.44 5.70 29.17
N PRO A 43 0.86 6.62 28.27
CA PRO A 43 1.52 6.23 27.03
C PRO A 43 2.87 5.58 27.33
N ASP A 44 3.25 4.57 26.54
CA ASP A 44 4.57 3.94 26.67
C ASP A 44 5.68 4.84 26.09
N GLY A 45 5.32 5.89 25.35
CA GLY A 45 6.26 6.95 25.00
C GLY A 45 5.65 8.08 24.19
N VAL A 46 6.40 9.19 24.17
CA VAL A 46 6.06 10.42 23.46
C VAL A 46 7.32 10.94 22.78
N TRP A 47 7.18 11.34 21.52
CA TRP A 47 8.21 12.02 20.75
C TRP A 47 7.67 13.33 20.21
N LYS A 48 8.50 14.39 20.25
CA LYS A 48 8.21 15.71 19.68
C LYS A 48 9.38 16.12 18.80
N GLY A 49 9.09 16.60 17.61
CA GLY A 49 10.10 17.07 16.67
C GLY A 49 9.46 17.62 15.41
N THR A 50 10.14 17.48 14.29
CA THR A 50 9.68 17.99 12.99
C THR A 50 9.59 16.90 11.93
N ASP A 51 8.69 17.07 10.96
CA ASP A 51 8.64 16.23 9.77
C ASP A 51 9.74 16.59 8.74
N GLU A 52 9.78 15.88 7.61
CA GLU A 52 10.71 16.15 6.49
C GLU A 52 10.60 17.56 5.90
N LYS A 53 9.55 18.31 6.23
CA LYS A 53 9.33 19.70 5.81
C LYS A 53 9.52 20.69 6.96
N GLU A 54 10.22 20.27 8.02
CA GLU A 54 10.51 21.07 9.22
C GLU A 54 9.27 21.53 9.98
N ARG A 55 8.12 20.86 9.80
CA ARG A 55 6.89 21.24 10.49
C ARG A 55 6.75 20.46 11.78
N PRO A 56 6.28 21.08 12.88
CA PRO A 56 6.18 20.41 14.17
C PRO A 56 5.20 19.23 14.11
N VAL A 57 5.61 18.12 14.72
CA VAL A 57 4.84 16.89 14.89
C VAL A 57 5.07 16.30 16.27
N GLU A 58 4.02 15.78 16.88
CA GLU A 58 4.09 14.98 18.10
C GLU A 58 3.55 13.58 17.81
N VAL A 59 4.27 12.55 18.28
CA VAL A 59 3.89 11.15 18.17
C VAL A 59 3.79 10.56 19.57
N THR A 60 2.66 9.96 19.91
CA THR A 60 2.42 9.24 21.17
C THR A 60 2.06 7.80 20.84
N TRP A 61 2.55 6.84 21.63
CA TRP A 61 2.24 5.43 21.39
C TRP A 61 1.89 4.63 22.64
N TRP A 62 1.14 3.56 22.41
CA TRP A 62 0.80 2.53 23.38
C TRP A 62 1.12 1.16 22.79
N LYS A 63 2.07 0.44 23.37
CA LYS A 63 2.51 -0.92 23.02
C LYS A 63 1.67 -1.97 23.77
N HIS A 64 1.77 -3.23 23.35
CA HIS A 64 1.12 -4.37 24.02
C HIS A 64 -0.39 -4.21 24.16
N MET A 65 -1.00 -3.65 23.10
CA MET A 65 -2.43 -3.43 23.03
C MET A 65 -3.09 -4.53 22.20
N HIS A 66 -4.37 -4.80 22.46
CA HIS A 66 -5.16 -5.74 21.67
C HIS A 66 -6.62 -5.28 21.51
N VAL A 67 -7.34 -5.92 20.60
CA VAL A 67 -8.80 -5.78 20.48
C VAL A 67 -9.49 -7.01 21.07
N LYS A 68 -10.68 -6.85 21.66
CA LYS A 68 -11.40 -7.93 22.36
C LYS A 68 -11.61 -9.19 21.51
N GLN A 69 -11.83 -9.02 20.21
CA GLN A 69 -12.06 -10.11 19.25
C GLN A 69 -10.76 -10.83 18.82
N ALA A 70 -9.60 -10.23 19.07
CA ALA A 70 -8.30 -10.75 18.65
C ALA A 70 -7.24 -10.47 19.73
N ARG A 71 -7.45 -11.01 20.93
CA ARG A 71 -6.52 -10.84 22.07
C ARG A 71 -5.13 -11.43 21.83
N TYR A 72 -5.02 -12.37 20.90
CA TYR A 72 -3.75 -12.97 20.49
C TYR A 72 -2.90 -12.04 19.62
N LEU A 73 -3.48 -10.94 19.12
CA LEU A 73 -2.78 -10.00 18.26
C LEU A 73 -2.29 -8.82 19.09
N ASP A 74 -0.98 -8.80 19.33
CA ASP A 74 -0.27 -7.68 19.93
C ASP A 74 -0.06 -6.57 18.89
N VAL A 75 -0.51 -5.36 19.21
CA VAL A 75 -0.38 -4.18 18.36
C VAL A 75 0.14 -2.98 19.14
N THR A 76 0.80 -2.07 18.42
CA THR A 76 1.09 -0.73 18.92
C THR A 76 0.10 0.27 18.33
N VAL A 77 -0.55 1.07 19.18
CA VAL A 77 -1.43 2.17 18.77
C VAL A 77 -0.65 3.47 18.77
N LEU A 78 -0.80 4.26 17.71
CA LEU A 78 -0.05 5.49 17.49
C LEU A 78 -1.01 6.67 17.33
N ARG A 79 -0.73 7.78 17.99
CA ARG A 79 -1.39 9.07 17.83
C ARG A 79 -0.38 10.07 17.29
N VAL A 80 -0.68 10.66 16.15
CA VAL A 80 0.18 11.67 15.50
C VAL A 80 -0.56 12.99 15.44
N VAL A 81 -0.03 14.01 16.12
CA VAL A 81 -0.55 15.38 16.14
C VAL A 81 0.30 16.27 15.23
N ARG A 82 -0.36 16.99 14.33
CA ARG A 82 0.24 17.98 13.42
C ARG A 82 -0.40 19.34 13.68
N PRO A 83 0.17 20.20 14.54
CA PRO A 83 -0.42 21.49 14.92
C PRO A 83 -0.74 22.39 13.71
N HIS A 84 0.09 22.33 12.68
CA HIS A 84 -0.02 23.12 11.45
C HIS A 84 -1.16 22.67 10.51
N ALA A 85 -1.77 21.51 10.74
CA ALA A 85 -2.80 20.99 9.84
C ALA A 85 -4.10 21.82 9.94
N THR A 86 -4.79 21.93 8.80
CA THR A 86 -6.05 22.68 8.63
C THR A 86 -7.25 22.00 9.29
N ASN A 87 -7.07 20.81 9.83
CA ASN A 87 -8.08 19.97 10.48
C ASN A 87 -9.27 19.59 9.58
N LYS A 88 -9.05 19.53 8.27
CA LYS A 88 -10.01 18.98 7.29
C LYS A 88 -9.84 17.46 7.20
N GLU A 89 -10.81 16.76 6.62
CA GLU A 89 -10.74 15.29 6.47
C GLU A 89 -9.45 14.82 5.76
N ARG A 90 -9.03 15.56 4.72
CA ARG A 90 -7.80 15.30 3.96
C ARG A 90 -6.52 15.78 4.64
N ASP A 91 -6.63 16.62 5.67
CA ASP A 91 -5.50 17.18 6.41
C ASP A 91 -5.85 17.34 7.91
N PRO A 92 -6.03 16.21 8.64
CA PRO A 92 -6.49 16.26 10.01
C PRO A 92 -5.35 16.64 10.95
N ARG A 93 -5.70 17.36 12.02
CA ARG A 93 -4.74 17.73 13.08
C ARG A 93 -4.29 16.53 13.90
N VAL A 94 -5.17 15.55 14.10
CA VAL A 94 -4.86 14.31 14.81
C VAL A 94 -5.12 13.13 13.89
N SER A 95 -4.11 12.28 13.70
CA SER A 95 -4.27 10.98 13.06
C SER A 95 -3.98 9.87 14.04
N TRP A 96 -4.74 8.79 13.93
CA TRP A 96 -4.51 7.56 14.67
C TRP A 96 -4.08 6.46 13.73
N PHE A 97 -3.13 5.64 14.18
CA PHE A 97 -2.63 4.49 13.45
C PHE A 97 -2.50 3.27 14.35
N VAL A 98 -2.42 2.11 13.70
CA VAL A 98 -2.09 0.84 14.34
C VAL A 98 -0.90 0.22 13.62
N TRP A 99 0.11 -0.16 14.38
CA TRP A 99 1.27 -0.90 13.92
C TRP A 99 1.15 -2.36 14.36
N ILE A 100 1.27 -3.26 13.39
CA ILE A 100 1.31 -4.71 13.58
C ILE A 100 2.66 -5.18 13.06
N GLY A 101 3.60 -5.50 13.93
CA GLY A 101 4.94 -5.91 13.53
C GLY A 101 5.86 -6.02 14.73
N ASP A 102 7.15 -5.87 14.47
CA ASP A 102 8.17 -5.85 15.50
C ASP A 102 7.89 -4.72 16.52
N GLN A 103 7.92 -5.07 17.81
CA GLN A 103 7.66 -4.14 18.91
C GLN A 103 8.89 -3.29 19.25
N GLU A 104 10.08 -3.71 18.80
CA GLU A 104 11.33 -2.95 18.96
C GLU A 104 11.59 -1.97 17.80
N ALA A 105 10.74 -1.98 16.78
CA ALA A 105 10.86 -1.05 15.67
C ALA A 105 10.69 0.41 16.12
N ASP A 106 11.37 1.33 15.43
CA ASP A 106 11.15 2.77 15.63
C ASP A 106 9.78 3.18 15.10
N VAL A 107 8.80 3.14 16.01
CA VAL A 107 7.41 3.49 15.72
C VAL A 107 7.24 4.96 15.34
N THR A 108 8.17 5.83 15.73
CA THR A 108 8.17 7.25 15.34
C THR A 108 8.51 7.37 13.86
N GLN A 109 9.61 6.75 13.43
CA GLN A 109 9.99 6.72 12.00
C GLN A 109 8.89 6.07 11.14
N ILE A 110 8.32 4.96 11.61
CA ILE A 110 7.20 4.28 10.93
C ILE A 110 5.99 5.22 10.79
N ALA A 111 5.60 5.91 11.87
CA ALA A 111 4.46 6.82 11.86
C ALA A 111 4.67 8.01 10.91
N LEU A 112 5.87 8.62 10.94
CA LEU A 112 6.21 9.74 10.05
C LEU A 112 6.29 9.30 8.58
N GLY A 113 6.76 8.08 8.32
CA GLY A 113 6.82 7.49 6.98
C GLY A 113 5.45 7.21 6.33
N TYR A 114 4.35 7.26 7.10
CA TYR A 114 3.00 6.98 6.55
C TYR A 114 2.61 7.92 5.40
N VAL A 115 3.17 9.14 5.34
CA VAL A 115 2.92 10.08 4.24
C VAL A 115 3.28 9.49 2.86
N LEU A 116 4.25 8.56 2.82
CA LEU A 116 4.68 7.88 1.61
C LEU A 116 3.66 6.84 1.13
N ARG A 117 2.74 6.38 1.98
CA ARG A 117 1.77 5.32 1.64
C ARG A 117 0.87 5.69 0.46
N PHE A 118 0.49 6.96 0.33
CA PHE A 118 -0.34 7.41 -0.80
C PHE A 118 0.45 7.42 -2.12
N GLY A 119 1.78 7.47 -2.06
CA GLY A 119 2.65 7.30 -3.23
C GLY A 119 2.40 6.01 -4.00
N GLN A 120 1.97 4.94 -3.32
CA GLN A 120 1.59 3.68 -3.96
C GLN A 120 0.42 3.84 -4.93
N GLU A 121 -0.59 4.66 -4.59
CA GLU A 121 -1.75 4.91 -5.47
C GLU A 121 -1.33 5.65 -6.75
N HIS A 122 -0.36 6.56 -6.64
CA HIS A 122 0.26 7.20 -7.80
C HIS A 122 1.06 6.21 -8.64
N GLY A 123 1.76 5.26 -8.00
CA GLY A 123 2.44 4.14 -8.65
C GLY A 123 1.46 3.27 -9.46
N TYR A 124 0.39 2.79 -8.84
CA TYR A 124 -0.63 1.98 -9.54
C TYR A 124 -1.28 2.73 -10.70
N ARG A 125 -1.57 4.02 -10.53
CA ARG A 125 -2.08 4.84 -11.64
C ARG A 125 -1.08 4.89 -12.79
N PHE A 126 0.20 5.10 -12.48
CA PHE A 126 1.26 5.08 -13.48
C PHE A 126 1.35 3.72 -14.19
N ASP A 127 1.32 2.60 -13.46
CA ASP A 127 1.41 1.27 -14.04
C ASP A 127 0.26 0.99 -15.01
N LYS A 128 -0.97 1.35 -14.63
CA LYS A 128 -2.16 1.19 -15.48
C LYS A 128 -2.10 2.05 -16.74
N GLN A 129 -1.76 3.33 -16.59
CA GLN A 129 -1.85 4.30 -17.68
C GLN A 129 -0.62 4.29 -18.59
N CYS A 130 0.56 4.07 -18.02
CA CYS A 130 1.84 4.21 -18.71
C CYS A 130 2.52 2.86 -18.97
N LEU A 131 2.39 1.88 -18.08
CA LEU A 131 2.93 0.53 -18.31
C LEU A 131 1.87 -0.43 -18.84
N LEU A 132 0.68 0.09 -19.16
CA LEU A 132 -0.39 -0.64 -19.83
C LEU A 132 -0.85 -1.86 -19.02
N TRP A 133 -0.77 -1.82 -17.69
CA TRP A 133 -1.02 -2.97 -16.83
C TRP A 133 -2.37 -3.66 -17.11
N GLU A 134 -3.42 -2.89 -17.36
CA GLU A 134 -4.77 -3.41 -17.60
C GLU A 134 -5.15 -3.53 -19.09
N GLN A 135 -4.28 -3.12 -20.01
CA GLN A 135 -4.58 -3.10 -21.44
C GLN A 135 -4.53 -4.46 -22.16
N PRO A 136 -3.62 -5.41 -21.83
CA PRO A 136 -3.51 -6.61 -22.63
C PRO A 136 -4.70 -7.54 -22.42
N ARG A 137 -5.20 -8.09 -23.53
CA ARG A 137 -6.31 -9.04 -23.55
C ARG A 137 -5.79 -10.47 -23.41
N LEU A 138 -5.40 -10.82 -22.19
CA LEU A 138 -4.87 -12.13 -21.84
C LEU A 138 -6.00 -13.13 -21.55
N ARG A 139 -5.77 -14.42 -21.81
CA ARG A 139 -6.82 -15.45 -21.77
C ARG A 139 -6.93 -16.16 -20.42
N THR A 140 -5.84 -16.23 -19.64
CA THR A 140 -5.81 -16.99 -18.38
C THR A 140 -5.25 -16.15 -17.22
N PRO A 141 -5.62 -16.45 -15.96
CA PRO A 141 -5.06 -15.78 -14.79
C PRO A 141 -3.53 -15.84 -14.72
N GLU A 142 -2.94 -16.98 -15.07
CA GLU A 142 -1.49 -17.20 -15.04
C GLU A 142 -0.76 -16.34 -16.09
N GLN A 143 -1.43 -16.03 -17.21
CA GLN A 143 -0.90 -15.08 -18.19
C GLN A 143 -0.94 -13.65 -17.63
N PHE A 144 -2.03 -13.28 -16.96
CA PHE A 144 -2.17 -11.95 -16.35
C PHE A 144 -1.20 -11.74 -15.17
N GLU A 145 -0.94 -12.78 -14.39
CA GLU A 145 0.08 -12.79 -13.34
C GLU A 145 1.49 -12.56 -13.93
N ARG A 146 1.86 -13.32 -14.98
CA ARG A 146 3.12 -13.11 -15.71
C ARG A 146 3.24 -11.69 -16.26
N TRP A 147 2.16 -11.14 -16.81
CA TRP A 147 2.14 -9.75 -17.27
C TRP A 147 2.34 -8.76 -16.12
N SER A 148 1.72 -9.01 -14.96
CA SER A 148 1.91 -8.18 -13.77
C SER A 148 3.37 -8.20 -13.29
N HIS A 149 4.06 -9.35 -13.36
CA HIS A 149 5.51 -9.42 -13.10
C HIS A 149 6.32 -8.58 -14.10
N ILE A 150 6.01 -8.63 -15.40
CA ILE A 150 6.69 -7.80 -16.42
C ILE A 150 6.49 -6.31 -16.12
N VAL A 151 5.28 -5.89 -15.77
CA VAL A 151 4.97 -4.51 -15.40
C VAL A 151 5.77 -4.09 -14.16
N ALA A 152 5.80 -4.92 -13.12
CA ALA A 152 6.57 -4.64 -11.90
C ALA A 152 8.08 -4.52 -12.19
N ILE A 153 8.63 -5.41 -13.02
CA ILE A 153 10.03 -5.35 -13.46
C ILE A 153 10.29 -4.05 -14.21
N ALA A 154 9.43 -3.67 -15.16
CA ALA A 154 9.55 -2.42 -15.90
C ALA A 154 9.46 -1.19 -14.99
N HIS A 155 8.54 -1.17 -14.02
CA HIS A 155 8.45 -0.13 -13.02
C HIS A 155 9.76 0.01 -12.24
N ASN A 156 10.31 -1.10 -11.73
CA ASN A 156 11.55 -1.10 -10.97
C ASN A 156 12.73 -0.61 -11.82
N HIS A 157 12.82 -1.03 -13.09
CA HIS A 157 13.82 -0.49 -14.02
C HIS A 157 13.72 1.02 -14.16
N LEU A 158 12.52 1.59 -14.25
CA LEU A 158 12.34 3.04 -14.35
C LEU A 158 12.69 3.78 -13.05
N VAL A 159 12.47 3.16 -11.89
CA VAL A 159 12.88 3.75 -10.61
C VAL A 159 14.40 3.76 -10.49
N LEU A 160 15.07 2.65 -10.83
CA LEU A 160 16.53 2.52 -10.81
C LEU A 160 17.20 3.41 -11.88
N ALA A 161 16.60 3.51 -13.06
CA ALA A 161 17.10 4.30 -14.17
C ALA A 161 17.06 5.82 -13.91
N ARG A 162 16.35 6.27 -12.85
CA ARG A 162 16.15 7.69 -12.55
C ARG A 162 17.43 8.49 -12.44
N ASP A 163 18.47 7.89 -11.86
CA ASP A 163 19.73 8.59 -11.56
C ASP A 163 20.74 8.47 -12.72
N VAL A 164 20.46 7.64 -13.73
CA VAL A 164 21.34 7.41 -14.88
C VAL A 164 20.75 7.91 -16.21
N VAL A 165 19.43 8.08 -16.28
CA VAL A 165 18.74 8.57 -17.48
C VAL A 165 18.37 10.03 -17.31
N GLU A 166 18.81 10.85 -18.26
CA GLU A 166 18.28 12.19 -18.40
C GLU A 166 16.78 12.13 -18.76
N ALA A 167 15.95 12.38 -17.74
CA ALA A 167 14.51 12.31 -17.87
C ALA A 167 13.96 13.40 -18.81
N GLU A 168 13.05 13.01 -19.70
CA GLU A 168 12.44 13.94 -20.65
C GLU A 168 11.18 14.57 -20.06
N ARG A 169 11.23 15.90 -19.98
CA ARG A 169 10.17 16.73 -19.41
C ARG A 169 9.47 17.52 -20.50
N ARG A 170 8.15 17.69 -20.37
CA ARG A 170 7.38 18.62 -21.21
C ARG A 170 7.64 20.06 -20.78
N PRO A 171 7.41 21.08 -21.63
CA PRO A 171 7.75 22.48 -21.32
C PRO A 171 7.16 23.01 -20.00
N TRP A 172 5.96 22.56 -19.64
CA TRP A 172 5.26 22.97 -18.42
C TRP A 172 5.57 22.11 -17.18
N GLU A 173 6.38 21.07 -17.31
CA GLU A 173 6.72 20.19 -16.20
C GLU A 173 7.87 20.78 -15.37
N SER A 174 7.66 20.90 -14.05
CA SER A 174 8.67 21.46 -13.13
C SER A 174 9.99 20.70 -13.20
N LYS A 175 11.12 21.43 -13.18
CA LYS A 175 12.49 20.90 -13.09
C LYS A 175 13.04 20.83 -11.66
N GLN A 176 12.38 21.46 -10.69
CA GLN A 176 12.85 21.57 -9.30
C GLN A 176 12.72 20.26 -8.51
N ARG A 177 11.95 19.29 -9.00
CA ARG A 177 11.70 18.01 -8.34
C ARG A 177 12.43 16.87 -9.04
N LYS A 178 12.77 15.84 -8.27
CA LYS A 178 13.30 14.57 -8.78
C LYS A 178 12.39 14.04 -9.92
N PRO A 179 12.96 13.49 -11.01
CA PRO A 179 12.17 12.98 -12.11
C PRO A 179 11.17 11.91 -11.67
N THR A 180 9.96 11.97 -12.20
CA THR A 180 8.95 10.92 -11.98
C THR A 180 9.23 9.70 -12.88
N PRO A 181 8.73 8.50 -12.55
CA PRO A 181 8.87 7.32 -13.41
C PRO A 181 8.39 7.55 -14.85
N GLN A 182 7.37 8.39 -15.05
CA GLN A 182 6.87 8.73 -16.39
C GLN A 182 7.87 9.58 -17.19
N GLN A 183 8.55 10.53 -16.55
CA GLN A 183 9.56 11.37 -17.20
C GLN A 183 10.81 10.56 -17.54
N VAL A 184 11.22 9.67 -16.63
CA VAL A 184 12.30 8.70 -16.89
C VAL A 184 11.93 7.80 -18.06
N ARG A 185 10.71 7.25 -18.08
CA ARG A 185 10.21 6.39 -19.17
C ARG A 185 10.32 7.04 -20.54
N ARG A 186 10.04 8.35 -20.66
CA ARG A 186 10.17 9.07 -21.95
C ARG A 186 11.63 9.09 -22.42
N GLY A 187 12.57 9.36 -21.50
CA GLY A 187 14.01 9.36 -21.80
C GLY A 187 14.67 8.00 -21.94
N MET A 188 14.02 6.90 -21.54
CA MET A 188 14.60 5.54 -21.55
C MET A 188 15.15 5.13 -22.91
N HIS A 189 14.57 5.59 -24.01
CA HIS A 189 15.05 5.25 -25.35
C HIS A 189 16.52 5.65 -25.57
N LYS A 190 16.99 6.74 -24.94
CA LYS A 190 18.39 7.18 -25.00
C LYS A 190 19.35 6.19 -24.34
N LEU A 191 18.92 5.60 -23.22
CA LEU A 191 19.71 4.59 -22.50
C LEU A 191 19.65 3.24 -23.22
N LEU A 192 18.45 2.81 -23.62
CA LEU A 192 18.25 1.52 -24.29
C LEU A 192 19.04 1.44 -25.60
N ALA A 193 19.12 2.54 -26.37
CA ALA A 193 19.95 2.60 -27.57
C ALA A 193 21.45 2.38 -27.29
N ARG A 194 21.95 2.83 -26.13
CA ARG A 194 23.36 2.68 -25.72
C ARG A 194 23.66 1.31 -25.11
N LEU A 195 22.74 0.77 -24.32
CA LEU A 195 22.86 -0.57 -23.73
C LEU A 195 22.82 -1.66 -24.80
N GLY A 196 22.20 -1.38 -25.95
CA GLY A 196 21.94 -2.37 -26.98
C GLY A 196 20.91 -3.40 -26.50
N THR A 197 20.96 -4.61 -27.06
CA THR A 197 20.08 -5.71 -26.65
C THR A 197 20.91 -6.94 -26.30
N PRO A 198 20.69 -7.56 -25.12
CA PRO A 198 21.26 -8.87 -24.83
C PRO A 198 20.53 -9.98 -25.61
N ALA A 199 19.41 -9.66 -26.28
CA ALA A 199 18.65 -10.62 -27.05
C ALA A 199 19.43 -11.05 -28.29
N ARG A 200 19.39 -12.35 -28.59
CA ARG A 200 19.90 -12.87 -29.86
C ARG A 200 19.14 -12.22 -31.02
N PRO A 201 19.79 -12.04 -32.19
CA PRO A 201 19.10 -11.60 -33.39
C PRO A 201 17.82 -12.40 -33.61
N PRO A 202 16.71 -11.75 -34.01
CA PRO A 202 15.48 -12.46 -34.28
C PRO A 202 15.73 -13.49 -35.37
N GLN A 203 15.15 -14.69 -35.22
CA GLN A 203 15.21 -15.67 -36.29
C GLN A 203 14.53 -15.09 -37.53
N PRO A 204 15.12 -15.26 -38.73
CA PRO A 204 14.48 -14.86 -39.97
C PRO A 204 13.09 -15.47 -40.01
N ARG A 205 12.06 -14.63 -40.19
CA ARG A 205 10.68 -15.08 -40.29
C ARG A 205 10.52 -15.83 -41.60
N GLY A 206 10.84 -17.12 -41.60
CA GLY A 206 10.57 -18.00 -42.73
C GLY A 206 9.06 -18.08 -43.01
N LYS A 207 8.70 -18.63 -44.17
CA LYS A 207 7.31 -19.05 -44.40
C LYS A 207 6.99 -20.12 -43.37
N SER A 208 6.03 -19.86 -42.48
CA SER A 208 5.53 -20.92 -41.59
C SER A 208 5.02 -22.05 -42.47
N LYS A 209 5.18 -23.31 -42.04
CA LYS A 209 4.68 -24.49 -42.79
C LYS A 209 3.15 -24.51 -42.93
N GLY A 210 2.46 -23.42 -42.58
CA GLY A 210 1.02 -23.37 -42.45
C GLY A 210 0.52 -24.30 -41.37
N ARG A 211 -0.78 -24.52 -41.35
CA ARG A 211 -1.37 -25.60 -40.57
C ARG A 211 -1.21 -26.90 -41.36
N MET A 212 -1.00 -28.01 -40.65
CA MET A 212 -1.04 -29.32 -41.28
C MET A 212 -2.39 -29.52 -41.98
N LYS A 213 -2.37 -30.11 -43.17
CA LYS A 213 -3.60 -30.41 -43.93
C LYS A 213 -4.53 -31.26 -43.05
N GLY A 214 -5.78 -30.82 -42.88
CA GLY A 214 -6.76 -31.46 -42.00
C GLY A 214 -6.82 -30.94 -40.56
N ALA A 215 -5.96 -29.99 -40.17
CA ALA A 215 -6.01 -29.40 -38.84
C ALA A 215 -7.32 -28.60 -38.61
N LYS A 216 -8.19 -29.12 -37.73
CA LYS A 216 -9.41 -28.44 -37.28
C LYS A 216 -9.10 -27.55 -36.08
N VAL A 217 -9.24 -26.24 -36.23
CA VAL A 217 -9.13 -25.29 -35.11
C VAL A 217 -10.54 -24.97 -34.59
N GLY A 218 -10.85 -25.49 -33.42
CA GLY A 218 -12.10 -25.20 -32.72
C GLY A 218 -12.17 -23.74 -32.24
N LYS A 219 -13.39 -23.26 -32.00
CA LYS A 219 -13.59 -21.97 -31.31
C LYS A 219 -13.00 -22.07 -29.91
N ALA A 220 -12.38 -20.99 -29.42
CA ALA A 220 -11.91 -20.93 -28.05
C ALA A 220 -13.08 -21.17 -27.07
N PRO A 221 -12.89 -21.94 -25.97
CA PRO A 221 -13.90 -22.12 -24.94
C PRO A 221 -14.40 -20.77 -24.43
N ARG A 222 -15.72 -20.58 -24.43
CA ARG A 222 -16.35 -19.39 -23.87
C ARG A 222 -16.78 -19.69 -22.44
N PHE A 223 -16.23 -18.96 -21.48
CA PHE A 223 -16.67 -19.03 -20.09
C PHE A 223 -17.88 -18.11 -19.88
N PRO A 224 -18.85 -18.48 -19.03
CA PRO A 224 -19.98 -17.62 -18.71
C PRO A 224 -19.50 -16.34 -18.02
N ILE A 225 -20.15 -15.21 -18.32
CA ILE A 225 -19.87 -13.93 -17.66
C ILE A 225 -20.37 -14.02 -16.21
N ILE A 226 -19.45 -14.03 -15.24
CA ILE A 226 -19.81 -13.98 -13.82
C ILE A 226 -20.26 -12.55 -13.50
N ARG A 227 -21.58 -12.32 -13.42
CA ARG A 227 -22.14 -11.07 -12.91
C ARG A 227 -22.33 -11.21 -11.39
N LYS A 228 -21.62 -10.39 -10.61
CA LYS A 228 -21.88 -10.27 -9.17
C LYS A 228 -23.28 -9.65 -9.00
N LYS A 229 -24.25 -10.41 -8.48
CA LYS A 229 -25.54 -9.85 -8.05
C LYS A 229 -25.29 -9.02 -6.78
N PRO A 230 -25.81 -7.79 -6.67
CA PRO A 230 -25.79 -7.07 -5.39
C PRO A 230 -26.55 -7.92 -4.35
N LYS A 231 -25.95 -8.12 -3.17
CA LYS A 231 -26.69 -8.70 -2.04
C LYS A 231 -27.78 -7.70 -1.66
N LEU A 232 -29.04 -8.06 -1.89
CA LEU A 232 -30.16 -7.35 -1.29
C LEU A 232 -30.02 -7.47 0.24
N PRO A 233 -30.16 -6.36 1.00
CA PRO A 233 -30.20 -6.45 2.45
C PRO A 233 -31.34 -7.39 2.86
N GLN A 234 -31.07 -8.34 3.76
CA GLN A 234 -32.12 -9.17 4.35
C GLN A 234 -33.03 -8.25 5.17
N ILE A 235 -34.26 -8.05 4.70
CA ILE A 235 -35.26 -7.17 5.35
C ILE A 235 -35.90 -7.89 6.56
N VAL A 236 -35.70 -9.20 6.72
CA VAL A 236 -36.25 -9.96 7.85
C VAL A 236 -35.18 -10.90 8.45
N PRO A 237 -34.92 -10.86 9.76
CA PRO A 237 -34.04 -11.80 10.45
C PRO A 237 -34.63 -13.22 10.44
N SER A 238 -33.76 -14.22 10.29
CA SER A 238 -34.08 -15.65 10.48
C SER A 238 -34.02 -16.03 11.95
#